data_AF-A0A8K0RTK8-F1
#
_entry.id   AF-A0A8K0RTK8-F1
#
_cell.length_a   1.000
_cell.length_b   1.000
_cell.length_c   1.000
_cell.angle_alpha   90.00
_cell.angle_beta   90.00
_cell.angle_gamma   90.00
#
_symmetry.space_group_name_H-M   'P 1'
#
loop_
_entity.id
_entity.type
_entity.pdbx_description
1 polymer ?
#
loop_
_entity_poly.entity_id
_entity_poly.type
_entity_poly.pdbx_seq_one_letter_code
_entity_poly.pdbx_strand_id
1 'polypeptide(L)'
;MDHLSGPVLLSGFLMSSIVYWHVFLVIDYLLRALAPTIYERLKFQDQLRKLNPLILTIVRMSIGLTISLPSCVQAARTTPWGVDQPLNTAGQICVVSQLAVWSNELPLVRMYSLELFIHHILCLFAAANIILSPPIHQIKPLYIYYASMMGDLGPGSVMILRMTGHSVKTSRLMYCVSLGSTLILIFFRIGGAFYTLTHVLTDPYNPTDWVWVIGVLLFGFYSLHTASCHLRRLGIIKLDPDRYRITCFCRFTIPMSHLFLALACSASLLSTLFLYGLYLDRPLNHAEIHLLSLHSLIAVAVGLTGAVIARFAYPYNIIWSNPWGRFYLPLGIILTSIWISVITNYIGEVARDTYLASIGVTIPLFFAIARLAQYYSAKDAIAVREKPHAEDNWARRHKEMARESAVIFFVSLALLTVKALDLPEAARLAVAACLVVQFRYRWNFVPLAAANLHGVARIIVAIMFAVLEPGFIVFAAAARYIQDEASFAHVVLNYALLGGTVLAAVSISGGKTKPIPYEAVSKPCEARKSHPLIILFLFLCILQAITAKRYIMFEKGSIKTCLGFENFRVVLSSPFTWIGLLHMASLPLVVLRGAG
;
A
#
# COMPACT_ATOMS: atom_id res chain seq x y z
N MET A 1 10.74 -11.18 41.12
CA MET A 1 11.30 -12.31 40.37
C MET A 1 11.71 -11.77 39.02
N ASP A 2 13.01 -11.58 38.88
CA ASP A 2 13.61 -10.62 37.96
C ASP A 2 13.74 -11.13 36.52
N HIS A 3 13.84 -10.16 35.61
CA HIS A 3 13.75 -10.23 34.15
C HIS A 3 14.76 -11.19 33.47
N LEU A 4 14.43 -12.49 33.39
CA LEU A 4 15.29 -13.53 32.82
C LEU A 4 14.93 -13.97 31.38
N SER A 5 14.16 -13.22 30.60
CA SER A 5 13.72 -13.72 29.28
C SER A 5 14.83 -13.72 28.21
N GLY A 6 15.69 -12.69 28.15
CA GLY A 6 16.72 -12.59 27.10
C GLY A 6 17.77 -13.72 27.12
N PRO A 7 18.47 -13.95 28.25
CA PRO A 7 19.48 -15.01 28.35
C PRO A 7 18.90 -16.42 28.15
N VAL A 8 17.67 -16.67 28.62
CA VAL A 8 16.98 -17.95 28.46
C VAL A 8 16.60 -18.21 27.00
N LEU A 9 16.14 -17.17 26.28
CA LEU A 9 15.87 -17.26 24.84
C LEU A 9 17.17 -17.52 24.05
N LEU A 10 18.28 -16.88 24.45
CA LEU A 10 19.59 -17.08 23.81
C LEU A 10 20.14 -18.49 24.06
N SER A 11 20.10 -18.99 25.30
CA SER A 11 20.53 -20.36 25.61
C SER A 11 19.63 -21.39 24.91
N GLY A 12 18.32 -21.16 24.91
CA GLY A 12 17.37 -21.98 24.18
C GLY A 12 17.67 -22.01 22.68
N PHE A 13 18.05 -20.88 22.10
CA PHE A 13 18.43 -20.77 20.70
C PHE A 13 19.67 -21.60 20.35
N LEU A 14 20.71 -21.53 21.17
CA LEU A 14 21.93 -22.30 20.98
C LEU A 14 21.63 -23.81 21.05
N MET A 15 20.87 -24.24 22.05
CA MET A 15 20.47 -25.65 22.20
C MET A 15 19.59 -26.13 21.03
N SER A 16 18.62 -25.31 20.62
CA SER A 16 17.73 -25.64 19.50
C SER A 16 18.47 -25.70 18.16
N SER A 17 19.54 -24.92 18.00
CA SER A 17 20.41 -25.00 16.83
C SER A 17 21.20 -26.31 16.79
N ILE A 18 21.68 -26.79 17.95
CA ILE A 18 22.34 -28.11 18.03
C ILE A 18 21.34 -29.21 17.65
N VAL A 19 20.13 -29.17 18.21
CA VAL A 19 19.05 -30.13 17.89
C VAL A 19 18.71 -30.09 16.39
N TYR A 20 18.62 -28.89 15.81
CA TYR A 20 18.35 -28.71 14.37
C TYR A 20 19.33 -29.51 13.50
N TRP A 21 20.64 -29.40 13.77
CA TRP A 21 21.66 -30.12 13.00
C TRP A 21 21.67 -31.64 13.26
N HIS A 22 21.30 -32.09 14.46
CA HIS A 22 21.11 -33.53 14.71
C HIS A 22 19.94 -34.09 13.91
N VAL A 23 18.82 -33.39 13.87
CA VAL A 23 17.66 -33.76 13.05
C VAL A 23 18.01 -33.77 11.57
N PHE A 24 18.85 -32.84 11.11
CA PHE A 24 19.39 -32.85 9.75
C PHE A 24 20.13 -34.15 9.43
N LEU A 25 21.05 -34.59 10.28
CA LEU A 25 21.80 -35.83 10.09
C LEU A 25 20.90 -37.06 10.07
N VAL A 26 19.91 -37.11 10.97
CA VAL A 26 18.93 -38.21 11.01
C VAL A 26 18.11 -38.24 9.72
N ILE A 27 17.65 -37.10 9.22
CA ILE A 27 16.88 -37.04 7.98
C ILE A 27 17.74 -37.38 6.76
N ASP A 28 19.00 -36.94 6.70
CA ASP A 28 19.94 -37.34 5.62
C ASP A 28 20.11 -38.87 5.60
N TYR A 29 20.31 -39.48 6.76
CA TYR A 29 20.40 -40.93 6.91
C TYR A 29 19.12 -41.64 6.47
N LEU A 30 17.96 -41.20 6.97
CA LEU A 30 16.66 -41.78 6.62
C LEU A 30 16.35 -41.63 5.13
N LEU A 31 16.67 -40.49 4.52
CA LEU A 31 16.44 -40.26 3.09
C LEU A 31 17.32 -41.18 2.24
N ARG A 32 18.58 -41.39 2.64
CA ARG A 32 19.48 -42.36 2.00
C ARG A 32 18.96 -43.79 2.13
N ALA A 33 18.44 -44.17 3.30
CA ALA A 33 17.97 -45.53 3.57
C ALA A 33 16.61 -45.83 2.90
N LEU A 34 15.65 -44.91 2.99
CA LEU A 34 14.26 -45.14 2.58
C LEU A 34 13.97 -44.71 1.14
N ALA A 35 14.74 -43.77 0.58
CA ALA A 35 14.55 -43.27 -0.78
C ALA A 35 15.90 -43.14 -1.54
N PRO A 36 16.69 -44.23 -1.64
CA PRO A 36 18.05 -44.19 -2.20
C PRO A 36 18.08 -43.69 -3.65
N THR A 37 17.06 -44.02 -4.45
CA THR A 37 16.95 -43.58 -5.84
C THR A 37 16.78 -42.07 -5.99
N ILE A 38 16.00 -41.44 -5.10
CA ILE A 38 15.81 -39.98 -5.08
C ILE A 38 17.07 -39.32 -4.55
N TYR A 39 17.67 -39.89 -3.49
CA TYR A 39 18.89 -39.39 -2.87
C TYR A 39 20.04 -39.29 -3.88
N GLU A 40 20.39 -40.40 -4.53
CA GLU A 40 21.51 -40.44 -5.49
C GLU A 40 21.23 -39.57 -6.72
N ARG A 41 19.98 -39.52 -7.20
CA ARG A 41 19.60 -38.63 -8.30
C ARG A 41 19.84 -37.16 -7.96
N LEU A 42 19.38 -36.70 -6.80
CA LEU A 42 19.52 -35.29 -6.41
C LEU A 42 20.97 -34.94 -6.06
N LYS A 43 21.70 -35.87 -5.43
CA LYS A 43 23.13 -35.75 -5.15
C LYS A 43 23.95 -35.57 -6.44
N PHE A 44 23.68 -36.41 -7.45
CA PHE A 44 24.34 -36.34 -8.75
C PHE A 44 24.02 -35.03 -9.49
N GLN A 45 22.77 -34.58 -9.43
CA GLN A 45 22.35 -33.37 -10.14
C GLN A 45 22.94 -32.09 -9.55
N ASP A 46 22.78 -31.88 -8.24
CA ASP A 46 23.37 -30.75 -7.51
C ASP A 46 23.12 -30.95 -6.00
N GLN A 47 24.15 -31.38 -5.28
CA GLN A 47 24.03 -31.61 -3.84
C GLN A 47 23.61 -30.33 -3.08
N LEU A 48 24.18 -29.18 -3.44
CA LEU A 48 23.97 -27.93 -2.70
C LEU A 48 22.63 -27.28 -3.02
N ARG A 49 22.16 -27.36 -4.27
CA ARG A 49 20.92 -26.68 -4.72
C ARG A 49 19.70 -27.59 -4.82
N LYS A 50 19.85 -28.91 -4.65
CA LYS A 50 18.72 -29.86 -4.74
C LYS A 50 18.63 -30.82 -3.57
N LEU A 51 19.69 -31.55 -3.24
CA LEU A 51 19.64 -32.51 -2.12
C LEU A 51 19.54 -31.81 -0.76
N ASN A 52 20.47 -30.91 -0.45
CA ASN A 52 20.48 -30.19 0.81
C ASN A 52 19.17 -29.41 1.04
N PRO A 53 18.60 -28.69 0.05
CA PRO A 53 17.31 -28.04 0.21
C PRO A 53 16.15 -29.00 0.50
N LEU A 54 16.15 -30.21 -0.07
CA LEU A 54 15.15 -31.22 0.25
C LEU A 54 15.27 -31.66 1.72
N ILE A 55 16.48 -31.97 2.18
CA ILE A 55 16.75 -32.37 3.58
C ILE A 55 16.34 -31.24 4.54
N LEU A 56 16.79 -30.00 4.30
CA LEU A 56 16.42 -28.84 5.12
C LEU A 56 14.91 -28.62 5.15
N THR A 57 14.22 -28.80 4.01
CA THR A 57 12.76 -28.66 3.98
C THR A 57 12.08 -29.73 4.84
N ILE A 58 12.55 -30.98 4.82
CA ILE A 58 12.01 -32.04 5.68
C ILE A 58 12.32 -31.75 7.16
N VAL A 59 13.53 -31.25 7.49
CA VAL A 59 13.89 -30.82 8.85
C VAL A 59 12.94 -29.75 9.34
N ARG A 60 12.75 -28.69 8.53
CA ARG A 60 11.81 -27.60 8.82
C ARG A 60 10.40 -28.11 9.07
N MET A 61 9.89 -28.97 8.19
CA MET A 61 8.53 -29.51 8.33
C MET A 61 8.40 -30.39 9.58
N SER A 62 9.43 -31.15 9.91
CA SER A 62 9.46 -32.02 11.09
C SER A 62 9.45 -31.18 12.37
N ILE A 63 10.39 -30.25 12.52
CA ILE A 63 10.48 -29.34 13.68
C ILE A 63 9.23 -28.46 13.76
N GLY A 64 8.76 -27.97 12.62
CA GLY A 64 7.53 -27.20 12.52
C GLY A 64 6.35 -27.98 13.07
N LEU A 65 5.96 -29.07 12.42
CA LEU A 65 4.74 -29.80 12.79
C LEU A 65 4.78 -30.39 14.20
N THR A 66 5.95 -30.79 14.71
CA THR A 66 6.06 -31.51 15.99
C THR A 66 6.35 -30.61 17.19
N ILE A 67 7.11 -29.53 17.03
CA ILE A 67 7.56 -28.67 18.14
C ILE A 67 6.98 -27.27 18.01
N SER A 68 7.23 -26.61 16.89
CA SER A 68 6.89 -25.19 16.75
C SER A 68 5.38 -24.97 16.67
N LEU A 69 4.62 -25.81 15.96
CA LEU A 69 3.19 -25.55 15.72
C LEU A 69 2.39 -25.76 17.01
N PRO A 70 2.55 -26.88 17.73
CA PRO A 70 1.84 -27.08 18.99
C PRO A 70 2.21 -26.00 20.02
N SER A 71 3.49 -25.62 20.11
CA SER A 71 3.93 -24.58 21.05
C SER A 71 3.38 -23.20 20.69
N CYS A 72 3.40 -22.80 19.42
CA CYS A 72 2.80 -21.53 18.98
C CYS A 72 1.28 -21.51 19.16
N VAL A 73 0.56 -22.61 18.89
CA VAL A 73 -0.88 -22.72 19.13
C VAL A 73 -1.19 -22.63 20.62
N GLN A 74 -0.45 -23.35 21.46
CA GLN A 74 -0.63 -23.32 22.90
C GLN A 74 -0.35 -21.92 23.45
N ALA A 75 0.73 -21.28 22.99
CA ALA A 75 1.07 -19.92 23.36
C ALA A 75 -0.04 -18.93 22.96
N ALA A 76 -0.57 -19.03 21.74
CA ALA A 76 -1.67 -18.19 21.27
C ALA A 76 -2.98 -18.40 22.06
N ARG A 77 -3.25 -19.61 22.55
CA ARG A 77 -4.44 -19.91 23.37
C ARG A 77 -4.32 -19.42 24.80
N THR A 78 -3.13 -19.50 25.38
CA THR A 78 -2.89 -19.26 26.81
C THR A 78 -2.42 -17.85 27.11
N THR A 79 -2.02 -17.11 26.09
CA THR A 79 -1.59 -15.72 26.23
C THR A 79 -2.75 -14.81 25.83
N PRO A 80 -3.38 -14.09 26.76
CA PRO A 80 -4.46 -13.16 26.42
C PRO A 80 -3.94 -12.06 25.49
N TRP A 81 -4.74 -11.71 24.49
CA TRP A 81 -4.35 -10.88 23.37
C TRP A 81 -4.09 -9.44 23.81
N GLY A 82 -2.93 -8.89 23.45
CA GLY A 82 -2.60 -7.47 23.67
C GLY A 82 -2.26 -7.10 25.11
N VAL A 83 -2.05 -8.07 26.02
CA VAL A 83 -1.69 -7.79 27.41
C VAL A 83 -0.17 -7.65 27.55
N ASP A 84 0.25 -6.62 28.29
CA ASP A 84 1.63 -6.35 28.73
C ASP A 84 2.14 -7.44 29.69
N GLN A 85 2.43 -8.62 29.14
CA GLN A 85 2.91 -9.79 29.88
C GLN A 85 4.19 -10.37 29.25
N PRO A 86 5.01 -11.10 30.02
CA PRO A 86 6.12 -11.86 29.46
C PRO A 86 5.64 -13.06 28.63
N LEU A 87 6.49 -13.51 27.70
CA LEU A 87 6.27 -14.78 27.00
C LEU A 87 6.22 -15.93 28.00
N ASN A 88 5.13 -16.70 27.96
CA ASN A 88 5.04 -17.97 28.68
C ASN A 88 5.98 -19.02 28.05
N THR A 89 6.18 -20.15 28.74
CA THR A 89 7.11 -21.21 28.31
C THR A 89 6.80 -21.72 26.89
N ALA A 90 5.52 -21.87 26.53
CA ALA A 90 5.13 -22.29 25.19
C ALA A 90 5.52 -21.24 24.13
N GLY A 91 5.36 -19.95 24.44
CA GLY A 91 5.78 -18.83 23.60
C GLY A 91 7.29 -18.75 23.44
N GLN A 92 8.05 -19.01 24.50
CA GLN A 92 9.50 -19.09 24.45
C GLN A 92 9.96 -20.23 23.52
N ILE A 93 9.38 -21.43 23.66
CA ILE A 93 9.68 -22.58 22.79
C ILE A 93 9.34 -22.25 21.33
N CYS A 94 8.16 -21.67 21.07
CA CYS A 94 7.74 -21.25 19.73
C CYS A 94 8.73 -20.27 19.07
N VAL A 95 9.17 -19.24 19.80
CA VAL A 95 10.12 -18.24 19.29
C VAL A 95 11.48 -18.86 19.02
N VAL A 96 12.00 -19.62 19.99
CA VAL A 96 13.33 -20.21 19.94
C VAL A 96 13.45 -21.26 18.84
N SER A 97 12.45 -22.12 18.67
CA SER A 97 12.46 -23.15 17.63
C SER A 97 12.39 -22.55 16.23
N GLN A 98 11.62 -21.47 16.04
CA GLN A 98 11.58 -20.73 14.77
C GLN A 98 12.88 -19.98 14.48
N LEU A 99 13.46 -19.35 15.51
CA LEU A 99 14.75 -18.67 15.39
C LEU A 99 15.86 -19.65 14.97
N ALA A 100 15.88 -20.85 15.56
CA ALA A 100 16.79 -21.92 15.17
C ALA A 100 16.61 -22.33 13.71
N VAL A 101 15.38 -22.53 13.24
CA VAL A 101 15.10 -22.86 11.83
C VAL A 101 15.58 -21.76 10.89
N TRP A 102 15.16 -20.50 11.10
CA TRP A 102 15.44 -19.42 10.15
C TRP A 102 16.92 -19.07 10.07
N SER A 103 17.62 -19.06 11.21
CA SER A 103 19.04 -18.72 11.29
C SER A 103 19.94 -19.80 10.70
N ASN A 104 19.74 -21.08 11.04
CA ASN A 104 20.57 -22.19 10.57
C ASN A 104 20.42 -22.42 9.06
N GLU A 105 19.24 -22.13 8.52
CA GLU A 105 18.97 -22.27 7.08
C GLU A 105 19.46 -21.08 6.25
N LEU A 106 19.60 -19.89 6.85
CA LEU A 106 19.90 -18.64 6.14
C LEU A 106 21.11 -18.73 5.18
N PRO A 107 22.26 -19.32 5.55
CA PRO A 107 23.43 -19.38 4.67
C PRO A 107 23.22 -20.23 3.41
N LEU A 108 22.34 -21.23 3.48
CA LEU A 108 22.05 -22.19 2.42
C LEU A 108 20.85 -21.76 1.58
N VAL A 109 19.83 -21.16 2.18
CA VAL A 109 18.61 -20.68 1.51
C VAL A 109 18.91 -19.71 0.37
N ARG A 110 19.90 -18.82 0.54
CA ARG A 110 20.32 -17.88 -0.52
C ARG A 110 20.74 -18.56 -1.82
N MET A 111 21.18 -19.82 -1.75
CA MET A 111 21.70 -20.57 -2.90
C MET A 111 20.60 -21.20 -3.76
N TYR A 112 19.38 -21.36 -3.23
CA TYR A 112 18.28 -22.04 -3.93
C TYR A 112 16.95 -21.29 -3.94
N SER A 113 16.74 -20.31 -3.05
CA SER A 113 15.51 -19.51 -3.03
C SER A 113 15.74 -18.10 -2.45
N LEU A 114 15.85 -17.10 -3.33
CA LEU A 114 15.88 -15.69 -2.94
C LEU A 114 14.60 -15.28 -2.17
N GLU A 115 13.46 -15.87 -2.56
CA GLU A 115 12.17 -15.58 -1.94
C GLU A 115 12.16 -15.96 -0.45
N LEU A 116 12.68 -17.15 -0.16
CA LEU A 116 12.78 -17.71 1.18
C LEU A 116 13.90 -17.03 1.99
N PHE A 117 14.96 -16.59 1.32
CA PHE A 117 16.04 -15.82 1.94
C PHE A 117 15.54 -14.49 2.49
N ILE A 118 14.83 -13.71 1.67
CA ILE A 118 14.22 -12.44 2.09
C ILE A 118 13.22 -12.69 3.21
N HIS A 119 12.42 -13.75 3.11
CA HIS A 119 11.49 -14.14 4.16
C HIS A 119 12.20 -14.38 5.50
N HIS A 120 13.30 -15.16 5.52
CA HIS A 120 14.08 -15.40 6.74
C HIS A 120 14.67 -14.12 7.31
N ILE A 121 15.20 -13.22 6.47
CA ILE A 121 15.71 -11.92 6.94
C ILE A 121 14.60 -11.11 7.62
N LEU A 122 13.42 -11.03 7.01
CA LEU A 122 12.29 -10.28 7.59
C LEU A 122 11.83 -10.91 8.92
N CYS A 123 11.77 -12.23 9.01
CA CYS A 123 11.42 -12.95 10.23
C CYS A 123 12.48 -12.80 11.32
N LEU A 124 13.77 -12.86 10.97
CA LEU A 124 14.88 -12.63 11.91
C LEU A 124 14.94 -11.18 12.39
N PHE A 125 14.62 -10.21 11.52
CA PHE A 125 14.52 -8.81 11.90
C PHE A 125 13.34 -8.58 12.87
N ALA A 126 12.20 -9.21 12.61
CA ALA A 126 11.09 -9.24 13.56
C ALA A 126 11.47 -9.94 14.88
N ALA A 127 12.33 -10.96 14.81
CA ALA A 127 12.80 -11.73 15.96
C ALA A 127 13.78 -11.02 16.87
N ALA A 128 14.75 -10.30 16.28
CA ALA A 128 15.71 -9.50 17.01
C ALA A 128 15.00 -8.49 17.92
N ASN A 129 13.87 -7.94 17.48
CA ASN A 129 13.06 -7.04 18.29
C ASN A 129 12.43 -7.75 19.50
N ILE A 130 12.09 -9.04 19.46
CA ILE A 130 11.62 -9.77 20.66
C ILE A 130 12.74 -9.89 21.68
N ILE A 131 13.89 -10.36 21.22
CA ILE A 131 15.03 -10.69 22.09
C ILE A 131 15.55 -9.43 22.77
N LEU A 132 15.54 -8.30 22.06
CA LEU A 132 16.03 -7.01 22.54
C LEU A 132 14.95 -6.17 23.23
N SER A 133 13.67 -6.52 23.13
CA SER A 133 12.59 -5.80 23.81
C SER A 133 12.45 -6.22 25.28
N PRO A 134 11.99 -5.30 26.15
CA PRO A 134 11.59 -5.63 27.51
C PRO A 134 10.60 -6.81 27.53
N PRO A 135 10.63 -7.70 28.54
CA PRO A 135 9.82 -8.92 28.58
C PRO A 135 8.32 -8.67 28.35
N ILE A 136 7.82 -7.55 28.88
CA ILE A 136 6.42 -7.10 28.81
C ILE A 136 5.93 -6.89 27.36
N HIS A 137 6.83 -6.65 26.40
CA HIS A 137 6.50 -6.35 25.01
C HIS A 137 6.79 -7.51 24.04
N GLN A 138 7.25 -8.65 24.55
CA GLN A 138 7.63 -9.81 23.73
C GLN A 138 6.43 -10.58 23.14
N ILE A 139 5.21 -10.34 23.64
CA ILE A 139 3.97 -11.04 23.23
C ILE A 139 3.45 -10.58 21.86
N LYS A 140 3.47 -9.28 21.57
CA LYS A 140 2.93 -8.68 20.32
C LYS A 140 3.42 -9.37 19.03
N PRO A 141 4.70 -9.72 18.87
CA PRO A 141 5.19 -10.40 17.68
C PRO A 141 4.90 -11.91 17.62
N LEU A 142 4.45 -12.59 18.68
CA LEU A 142 4.17 -14.03 18.70
C LEU A 142 3.17 -14.46 17.59
N TYR A 143 2.23 -13.58 17.24
CA TYR A 143 1.25 -13.82 16.17
C TYR A 143 1.89 -13.86 14.78
N ILE A 144 2.96 -13.10 14.55
CA ILE A 144 3.75 -13.15 13.32
C ILE A 144 4.47 -14.49 13.22
N TYR A 145 4.89 -15.08 14.35
CA TYR A 145 5.52 -16.40 14.35
C TYR A 145 4.51 -17.48 14.02
N TYR A 146 3.33 -17.45 14.63
CA TYR A 146 2.24 -18.36 14.27
C TYR A 146 1.84 -18.23 12.79
N ALA A 147 1.65 -17.00 12.32
CA ALA A 147 1.31 -16.69 10.93
C ALA A 147 2.42 -17.11 9.96
N SER A 148 3.68 -16.77 10.27
CA SER A 148 4.87 -17.13 9.50
C SER A 148 4.98 -18.63 9.39
N MET A 149 4.82 -19.32 10.51
CA MET A 149 4.90 -20.76 10.62
C MET A 149 3.87 -21.47 9.75
N MET A 150 2.58 -21.11 9.89
CA MET A 150 1.53 -21.69 9.05
C MET A 150 1.84 -21.46 7.58
N GLY A 151 2.34 -20.27 7.23
CA GLY A 151 2.78 -19.96 5.88
C GLY A 151 4.10 -20.60 5.45
N ASP A 152 4.90 -21.24 6.31
CA ASP A 152 6.11 -21.99 5.95
C ASP A 152 5.77 -23.46 5.60
N LEU A 153 4.69 -24.00 6.17
CA LEU A 153 4.21 -25.35 5.85
C LEU A 153 3.84 -25.48 4.37
N GLY A 154 3.15 -24.49 3.82
CA GLY A 154 2.74 -24.49 2.42
C GLY A 154 3.93 -24.57 1.43
N PRO A 155 4.86 -23.59 1.44
CA PRO A 155 6.06 -23.61 0.60
C PRO A 155 6.91 -24.86 0.79
N GLY A 156 7.01 -25.39 2.02
CA GLY A 156 7.71 -26.64 2.31
C GLY A 156 7.09 -27.84 1.57
N SER A 157 5.76 -28.00 1.65
CA SER A 157 5.06 -29.06 0.92
C SER A 157 5.21 -28.93 -0.60
N VAL A 158 5.12 -27.71 -1.12
CA VAL A 158 5.31 -27.43 -2.56
C VAL A 158 6.73 -27.77 -3.01
N MET A 159 7.75 -27.44 -2.19
CA MET A 159 9.15 -27.74 -2.50
C MET A 159 9.42 -29.24 -2.54
N ILE A 160 8.91 -30.01 -1.56
CA ILE A 160 9.05 -31.47 -1.53
C ILE A 160 8.44 -32.11 -2.78
N LEU A 161 7.21 -31.73 -3.14
CA LEU A 161 6.57 -32.23 -4.36
C LEU A 161 7.35 -31.87 -5.63
N ARG A 162 7.91 -30.66 -5.69
CA ARG A 162 8.71 -30.22 -6.83
C ARG A 162 10.01 -31.00 -6.97
N MET A 163 10.74 -31.19 -5.88
CA MET A 163 12.01 -31.91 -5.87
C MET A 163 11.84 -33.42 -6.11
N THR A 164 10.68 -33.98 -5.79
CA THR A 164 10.34 -35.37 -6.13
C THR A 164 9.99 -35.54 -7.62
N GLY A 165 9.71 -34.45 -8.36
CA GLY A 165 9.51 -34.44 -9.81
C GLY A 165 8.12 -33.97 -10.26
N HIS A 166 7.26 -33.52 -9.34
CA HIS A 166 5.93 -33.02 -9.69
C HIS A 166 6.00 -31.59 -10.25
N SER A 167 5.18 -31.32 -11.27
CA SER A 167 5.03 -29.98 -11.84
C SER A 167 3.60 -29.47 -11.71
N VAL A 168 3.43 -28.17 -11.53
CA VAL A 168 2.11 -27.51 -11.40
C VAL A 168 1.27 -27.70 -12.67
N LYS A 169 1.90 -27.79 -13.85
CA LYS A 169 1.21 -27.95 -15.14
C LYS A 169 0.75 -29.37 -15.42
N THR A 170 1.41 -30.37 -14.84
CA THR A 170 1.18 -31.78 -15.17
C THR A 170 0.55 -32.58 -14.04
N SER A 171 0.67 -32.13 -12.78
CA SER A 171 0.17 -32.86 -11.61
C SER A 171 -0.96 -32.12 -10.90
N ARG A 172 -2.12 -32.78 -10.80
CA ARG A 172 -3.27 -32.29 -10.00
C ARG A 172 -2.91 -32.13 -8.53
N LEU A 173 -2.12 -33.05 -7.97
CA LEU A 173 -1.66 -32.99 -6.58
C LEU A 173 -0.81 -31.73 -6.35
N MET A 174 0.16 -31.46 -7.22
CA MET A 174 1.00 -30.27 -7.14
C MET A 174 0.19 -28.97 -7.26
N TYR A 175 -0.80 -28.94 -8.15
CA TYR A 175 -1.72 -27.80 -8.28
C TYR A 175 -2.52 -27.56 -6.99
N CYS A 176 -3.16 -28.60 -6.45
CA CYS A 176 -3.96 -28.49 -5.23
C CYS A 176 -3.13 -28.06 -4.01
N VAL A 177 -1.94 -28.64 -3.83
CA VAL A 177 -1.04 -28.28 -2.72
C VAL A 177 -0.49 -26.87 -2.89
N SER A 178 -0.17 -26.45 -4.11
CA SER A 178 0.27 -25.07 -4.39
C SER A 178 -0.85 -24.06 -4.15
N LEU A 179 -2.09 -24.40 -4.51
CA LEU A 179 -3.27 -23.57 -4.21
C LEU A 179 -3.50 -23.48 -2.69
N GLY A 180 -3.53 -24.61 -1.99
CA GLY A 180 -3.67 -24.66 -0.53
C GLY A 180 -2.58 -23.83 0.17
N SER A 181 -1.31 -23.99 -0.24
CA SER A 181 -0.19 -23.17 0.24
C SER A 181 -0.42 -21.68 0.01
N THR A 182 -0.99 -21.30 -1.13
CA THR A 182 -1.25 -19.89 -1.46
C THR A 182 -2.40 -19.33 -0.62
N LEU A 183 -3.44 -20.12 -0.37
CA LEU A 183 -4.52 -19.74 0.54
C LEU A 183 -4.01 -19.58 1.97
N ILE A 184 -3.14 -20.48 2.44
CA ILE A 184 -2.53 -20.36 3.78
C ILE A 184 -1.70 -19.09 3.89
N LEU A 185 -0.89 -18.77 2.87
CA LEU A 185 -0.15 -17.51 2.80
C LEU A 185 -1.08 -16.29 2.90
N ILE A 186 -2.23 -16.30 2.21
CA ILE A 186 -3.19 -15.18 2.23
C ILE A 186 -3.88 -15.07 3.60
N PHE A 187 -4.50 -16.14 4.08
CA PHE A 187 -5.30 -16.05 5.30
C PHE A 187 -4.45 -15.95 6.57
N PHE A 188 -3.35 -16.70 6.66
CA PHE A 188 -2.54 -16.73 7.88
C PHE A 188 -1.44 -15.68 7.87
N ARG A 189 -0.60 -15.58 6.82
CA ARG A 189 0.50 -14.59 6.81
C ARG A 189 0.02 -13.16 6.57
N ILE A 190 -0.73 -12.93 5.50
CA ILE A 190 -1.23 -11.59 5.19
C ILE A 190 -2.28 -11.18 6.21
N GLY A 191 -3.27 -12.04 6.48
CA GLY A 191 -4.28 -11.80 7.52
C GLY A 191 -3.66 -11.59 8.90
N GLY A 192 -2.68 -12.41 9.30
CA GLY A 192 -1.95 -12.25 10.55
C GLY A 192 -1.15 -10.95 10.61
N ALA A 193 -0.50 -10.53 9.52
CA ALA A 193 0.20 -9.25 9.47
C ALA A 193 -0.76 -8.07 9.69
N PHE A 194 -1.91 -8.04 9.00
CA PHE A 194 -2.92 -7.00 9.19
C PHE A 194 -3.51 -7.02 10.60
N TYR A 195 -3.81 -8.21 11.12
CA TYR A 195 -4.33 -8.38 12.47
C TYR A 195 -3.33 -7.85 13.51
N THR A 196 -2.06 -8.23 13.40
CA THR A 196 -1.05 -7.78 14.36
C THR A 196 -0.80 -6.27 14.22
N LEU A 197 -0.84 -5.73 12.99
CA LEU A 197 -0.77 -4.29 12.73
C LEU A 197 -1.89 -3.55 13.47
N THR A 198 -3.13 -4.05 13.45
CA THR A 198 -4.22 -3.42 14.22
C THR A 198 -3.96 -3.43 15.72
N HIS A 199 -3.32 -4.47 16.25
CA HIS A 199 -3.00 -4.57 17.69
C HIS A 199 -1.85 -3.69 18.15
N VAL A 200 -0.75 -3.60 17.42
CA VAL A 200 0.35 -2.70 17.87
C VAL A 200 0.00 -1.24 17.65
N LEU A 201 -0.83 -0.95 16.66
CA LEU A 201 -1.42 0.37 16.51
C LEU A 201 -2.51 0.65 17.54
N THR A 202 -2.90 -0.34 18.38
CA THR A 202 -3.77 -0.11 19.52
C THR A 202 -3.03 0.38 20.77
N ASP A 203 -1.84 -0.12 21.11
CA ASP A 203 -1.08 0.36 22.29
C ASP A 203 0.43 0.46 22.02
N PRO A 204 0.94 1.47 21.28
CA PRO A 204 2.35 1.74 21.16
C PRO A 204 2.82 2.53 22.37
N TYR A 205 3.64 1.88 23.17
CA TYR A 205 4.14 2.40 24.44
C TYR A 205 5.50 3.08 24.28
N ASN A 206 6.19 2.88 23.14
CA ASN A 206 7.55 3.37 22.91
C ASN A 206 7.84 3.60 21.40
N PRO A 207 8.71 4.55 20.99
CA PRO A 207 9.25 4.67 19.63
C PRO A 207 9.67 3.35 18.95
N THR A 208 10.07 2.33 19.72
CA THR A 208 10.41 0.98 19.20
C THR A 208 9.22 0.21 18.61
N ASP A 209 8.00 0.44 19.08
CA ASP A 209 6.78 -0.17 18.52
C ASP A 209 6.50 0.31 17.09
N TRP A 210 7.06 1.46 16.70
CA TRP A 210 6.93 1.99 15.34
C TRP A 210 7.90 1.34 14.35
N VAL A 211 9.09 0.97 14.79
CA VAL A 211 10.00 0.11 14.00
C VAL A 211 9.33 -1.23 13.72
N TRP A 212 8.59 -1.75 14.72
CA TRP A 212 7.81 -2.96 14.58
C TRP A 212 6.67 -2.82 13.57
N VAL A 213 5.96 -1.68 13.56
CA VAL A 213 4.91 -1.38 12.55
C VAL A 213 5.49 -1.42 11.13
N ILE A 214 6.65 -0.81 10.90
CA ILE A 214 7.34 -0.91 9.60
C ILE A 214 7.66 -2.37 9.28
N GLY A 215 8.20 -3.12 10.24
CA GLY A 215 8.54 -4.54 10.07
C GLY A 215 7.34 -5.37 9.63
N VAL A 216 6.18 -5.18 10.27
CA VAL A 216 4.93 -5.89 9.93
C VAL A 216 4.39 -5.46 8.58
N LEU A 217 4.46 -4.17 8.25
CA LEU A 217 4.06 -3.66 6.95
C LEU A 217 4.92 -4.27 5.85
N LEU A 218 6.26 -4.24 5.99
CA LEU A 218 7.19 -4.86 5.06
C LEU A 218 6.92 -6.36 4.90
N PHE A 219 6.69 -7.06 6.02
CA PHE A 219 6.34 -8.48 6.02
C PHE A 219 5.01 -8.76 5.28
N GLY A 220 3.97 -7.97 5.55
CA GLY A 220 2.66 -8.08 4.89
C GLY A 220 2.73 -7.77 3.39
N PHE A 221 3.41 -6.69 3.00
CA PHE A 221 3.59 -6.31 1.59
C PHE A 221 4.39 -7.35 0.82
N TYR A 222 5.47 -7.86 1.40
CA TYR A 222 6.26 -8.91 0.78
C TYR A 222 5.43 -10.19 0.62
N SER A 223 4.65 -10.58 1.64
CA SER A 223 3.74 -11.72 1.58
C SER A 223 2.66 -11.56 0.50
N LEU A 224 2.11 -10.35 0.33
CA LEU A 224 1.16 -10.03 -0.74
C LEU A 224 1.78 -10.12 -2.13
N HIS A 225 3.02 -9.65 -2.29
CA HIS A 225 3.77 -9.79 -3.53
C HIS A 225 4.00 -11.27 -3.88
N THR A 226 4.42 -12.08 -2.91
CA THR A 226 4.59 -13.53 -3.08
C THR A 226 3.28 -14.23 -3.43
N ALA A 227 2.18 -13.91 -2.74
CA ALA A 227 0.86 -14.47 -3.03
C ALA A 227 0.43 -14.16 -4.47
N SER A 228 0.65 -12.92 -4.91
CA SER A 228 0.37 -12.50 -6.28
C SER A 228 1.19 -13.30 -7.30
N CYS A 229 2.48 -13.55 -7.02
CA CYS A 229 3.33 -14.38 -7.88
C CYS A 229 2.86 -15.83 -7.94
N HIS A 230 2.43 -16.41 -6.81
CA HIS A 230 1.91 -17.77 -6.75
C HIS A 230 0.59 -17.93 -7.51
N LEU A 231 -0.36 -17.02 -7.31
CA LEU A 231 -1.62 -17.00 -8.06
C LEU A 231 -1.40 -16.85 -9.57
N ARG A 232 -0.35 -16.12 -9.99
CA ARG A 232 0.06 -16.06 -11.41
C ARG A 232 0.61 -17.39 -11.91
N ARG A 233 1.50 -18.03 -11.15
CA ARG A 233 2.04 -19.37 -11.51
C ARG A 233 0.94 -20.42 -11.63
N LEU A 234 -0.10 -20.33 -10.80
CA LEU A 234 -1.29 -21.19 -10.85
C LEU A 234 -2.24 -20.85 -12.01
N GLY A 235 -2.02 -19.76 -12.73
CA GLY A 235 -2.91 -19.31 -13.81
C GLY A 235 -4.26 -18.75 -13.32
N ILE A 236 -4.43 -18.59 -12.00
CA ILE A 236 -5.63 -18.00 -11.38
C ILE A 236 -5.67 -16.50 -11.64
N ILE A 237 -4.51 -15.85 -11.59
CA ILE A 237 -4.33 -14.46 -12.00
C ILE A 237 -3.52 -14.45 -13.29
N LYS A 238 -4.11 -14.01 -14.39
CA LYS A 238 -3.37 -13.75 -15.63
C LYS A 238 -3.21 -12.26 -15.80
N LEU A 239 -1.97 -11.80 -15.96
CA LEU A 239 -1.68 -10.44 -16.34
C LEU A 239 -1.47 -10.45 -17.85
N ASP A 240 -2.31 -9.73 -18.59
CA ASP A 240 -2.08 -9.41 -19.99
C ASP A 240 -1.25 -8.11 -20.03
N PRO A 241 0.07 -8.19 -20.30
CA PRO A 241 0.94 -7.02 -20.28
C PRO A 241 0.65 -6.08 -21.46
N ASP A 242 0.13 -6.60 -22.56
CA ASP A 242 -0.12 -5.84 -23.79
C ASP A 242 -1.43 -5.04 -23.66
N ARG A 243 -2.45 -5.65 -23.04
CA ARG A 243 -3.76 -5.01 -22.80
C ARG A 243 -3.95 -4.45 -21.39
N TYR A 244 -2.91 -4.46 -20.56
CA TYR A 244 -2.95 -3.97 -19.17
C TYR A 244 -4.17 -4.45 -18.35
N ARG A 245 -4.55 -5.73 -18.53
CA ARG A 245 -5.71 -6.36 -17.89
C ARG A 245 -5.29 -7.48 -16.96
N ILE A 246 -6.02 -7.63 -15.85
CA ILE A 246 -5.87 -8.74 -14.92
C ILE A 246 -7.08 -9.63 -15.04
N THR A 247 -6.91 -10.87 -15.48
CA THR A 247 -7.96 -11.89 -15.43
C THR A 247 -7.82 -12.67 -14.13
N CYS A 248 -8.76 -12.47 -13.21
CA CYS A 248 -8.87 -13.20 -11.95
C CYS A 248 -9.81 -14.41 -12.12
N PHE A 249 -9.44 -15.54 -11.52
CA PHE A 249 -10.19 -16.80 -11.52
C PHE A 249 -10.59 -17.30 -12.91
N CYS A 250 -9.79 -16.97 -13.94
CA CYS A 250 -10.08 -17.28 -15.35
C CYS A 250 -11.45 -16.78 -15.87
N ARG A 251 -12.15 -15.90 -15.13
CA ARG A 251 -13.52 -15.45 -15.45
C ARG A 251 -13.67 -13.93 -15.40
N PHE A 252 -12.96 -13.26 -14.49
CA PHE A 252 -13.15 -11.84 -14.22
C PHE A 252 -11.97 -11.05 -14.78
N THR A 253 -12.14 -10.46 -15.97
CA THR A 253 -11.16 -9.55 -16.54
C THR A 253 -11.38 -8.14 -15.99
N ILE A 254 -10.39 -7.66 -15.24
CA ILE A 254 -10.40 -6.35 -14.59
C ILE A 254 -9.28 -5.50 -15.22
N PRO A 255 -9.60 -4.35 -15.83
CA PRO A 255 -8.60 -3.40 -16.30
C PRO A 255 -7.73 -2.87 -15.14
N MET A 256 -6.42 -2.71 -15.37
CA MET A 256 -5.53 -2.09 -14.38
C MET A 256 -6.01 -0.70 -13.97
N SER A 257 -6.62 0.06 -14.88
CA SER A 257 -7.22 1.37 -14.58
C SER A 257 -8.26 1.29 -13.46
N HIS A 258 -9.14 0.28 -13.46
CA HIS A 258 -10.16 0.14 -12.42
C HIS A 258 -9.55 -0.26 -11.07
N LEU A 259 -8.48 -1.06 -11.07
CA LEU A 259 -7.74 -1.41 -9.84
C LEU A 259 -7.03 -0.20 -9.23
N PHE A 260 -6.40 0.65 -10.05
CA PHE A 260 -5.78 1.87 -9.55
C PHE A 260 -6.84 2.87 -9.06
N LEU A 261 -8.01 2.95 -9.69
CA LEU A 261 -9.09 3.82 -9.21
C LEU A 261 -9.69 3.30 -7.89
N ALA A 262 -9.89 1.98 -7.76
CA ALA A 262 -10.24 1.33 -6.49
C ALA A 262 -9.23 1.66 -5.39
N LEU A 263 -7.94 1.53 -5.69
CA LEU A 263 -6.87 1.90 -4.77
C LEU A 263 -6.92 3.40 -4.41
N ALA A 264 -7.22 4.28 -5.37
CA ALA A 264 -7.31 5.71 -5.12
C ALA A 264 -8.43 6.03 -4.11
N CYS A 265 -9.62 5.46 -4.30
CA CYS A 265 -10.74 5.63 -3.38
C CYS A 265 -10.41 5.10 -1.97
N SER A 266 -9.93 3.86 -1.86
CA SER A 266 -9.60 3.27 -0.55
C SER A 266 -8.46 4.01 0.16
N ALA A 267 -7.38 4.38 -0.56
CA ALA A 267 -6.28 5.14 0.02
C ALA A 267 -6.71 6.53 0.47
N SER A 268 -7.61 7.20 -0.28
CA SER A 268 -8.15 8.50 0.11
C SER A 268 -9.06 8.42 1.34
N LEU A 269 -9.89 7.37 1.47
CA LEU A 269 -10.72 7.18 2.66
C LEU A 269 -9.83 6.98 3.89
N LEU A 270 -8.83 6.10 3.77
CA LEU A 270 -7.93 5.80 4.89
C LEU A 270 -7.13 7.03 5.32
N SER A 271 -6.54 7.76 4.37
CA SER A 271 -5.79 9.00 4.63
C SER A 271 -6.68 10.06 5.29
N THR A 272 -7.92 10.22 4.82
CA THR A 272 -8.87 11.18 5.39
C THR A 272 -9.21 10.81 6.84
N LEU A 273 -9.55 9.55 7.12
CA LEU A 273 -9.86 9.10 8.48
C LEU A 273 -8.66 9.23 9.42
N PHE A 274 -7.44 8.98 8.93
CA PHE A 274 -6.21 9.16 9.71
C PHE A 274 -5.95 10.62 10.07
N LEU A 275 -6.01 11.52 9.09
CA LEU A 275 -5.84 12.96 9.35
C LEU A 275 -6.96 13.48 10.25
N TYR A 276 -8.19 12.99 10.06
CA TYR A 276 -9.31 13.37 10.91
C TYR A 276 -9.06 12.96 12.36
N GLY A 277 -8.72 11.68 12.61
CA GLY A 277 -8.44 11.19 13.96
C GLY A 277 -7.24 11.91 14.62
N LEU A 278 -6.17 12.15 13.87
CA LEU A 278 -4.94 12.79 14.38
C LEU A 278 -5.14 14.24 14.84
N TYR A 279 -6.06 14.96 14.21
CA TYR A 279 -6.30 16.39 14.46
C TYR A 279 -7.66 16.65 15.12
N LEU A 280 -8.36 15.60 15.56
CA LEU A 280 -9.57 15.74 16.35
C LEU A 280 -9.18 15.98 17.82
N ASP A 281 -9.63 17.10 18.37
CA ASP A 281 -9.31 17.53 19.74
C ASP A 281 -10.13 16.81 20.82
N ARG A 282 -10.93 15.80 20.42
CA ARG A 282 -11.73 14.95 21.30
C ARG A 282 -11.59 13.46 20.93
N PRO A 283 -11.94 12.53 21.83
CA PRO A 283 -12.00 11.11 21.49
C PRO A 283 -12.96 10.84 20.32
N LEU A 284 -12.51 10.01 19.40
CA LEU A 284 -13.25 9.60 18.20
C LEU A 284 -14.24 8.51 18.55
N ASN A 285 -15.52 8.70 18.20
CA ASN A 285 -16.57 7.72 18.45
C ASN A 285 -16.62 6.67 17.33
N HIS A 286 -16.88 5.40 17.67
CA HIS A 286 -17.11 4.34 16.68
C HIS A 286 -18.31 4.63 15.76
N ALA A 287 -19.38 5.24 16.29
CA ALA A 287 -20.54 5.63 15.49
C ALA A 287 -20.15 6.68 14.43
N GLU A 288 -19.26 7.60 14.79
CA GLU A 288 -18.74 8.64 13.91
C GLU A 288 -17.89 8.04 12.78
N ILE A 289 -17.02 7.06 13.06
CA ILE A 289 -16.25 6.35 12.02
C ILE A 289 -17.16 5.62 11.04
N HIS A 290 -18.19 4.94 11.55
CA HIS A 290 -19.17 4.27 10.71
C HIS A 290 -19.87 5.27 9.78
N LEU A 291 -20.33 6.40 10.36
CA LEU A 291 -20.99 7.47 9.63
C LEU A 291 -20.08 8.07 8.55
N LEU A 292 -18.84 8.42 8.89
CA LEU A 292 -17.85 8.96 7.94
C LEU A 292 -17.52 7.98 6.81
N SER A 293 -17.37 6.69 7.14
CA SER A 293 -17.10 5.64 6.15
C SER A 293 -18.27 5.45 5.18
N LEU A 294 -19.50 5.42 5.69
CA LEU A 294 -20.72 5.31 4.88
C LEU A 294 -20.94 6.54 4.00
N HIS A 295 -20.79 7.74 4.55
CA HIS A 295 -21.00 8.98 3.80
C HIS A 295 -19.96 9.18 2.71
N SER A 296 -18.70 8.84 3.00
CA SER A 296 -17.66 8.79 1.99
C SER A 296 -18.01 7.82 0.87
N LEU A 297 -18.56 6.64 1.19
CA LEU A 297 -18.94 5.64 0.21
C LEU A 297 -20.00 6.19 -0.76
N ILE A 298 -21.03 6.83 -0.22
CA ILE A 298 -22.09 7.47 -1.02
C ILE A 298 -21.51 8.61 -1.85
N ALA A 299 -20.63 9.45 -1.26
CA ALA A 299 -19.99 10.56 -1.96
C ALA A 299 -19.16 10.11 -3.16
N VAL A 300 -18.42 9.00 -3.02
CA VAL A 300 -17.65 8.40 -4.10
C VAL A 300 -18.57 7.79 -5.15
N ALA A 301 -19.67 7.14 -4.76
CA ALA A 301 -20.66 6.62 -5.71
C ALA A 301 -21.32 7.74 -6.53
N VAL A 302 -21.69 8.86 -5.89
CA VAL A 302 -22.22 10.06 -6.56
C VAL A 302 -21.18 10.66 -7.50
N GLY A 303 -19.93 10.81 -7.06
CA GLY A 303 -18.83 11.33 -7.87
C GLY A 303 -18.52 10.46 -9.09
N LEU A 304 -18.44 9.14 -8.91
CA LEU A 304 -18.21 8.18 -10.00
C LEU A 304 -19.37 8.18 -11.00
N THR A 305 -20.62 8.17 -10.52
CA THR A 305 -21.81 8.22 -11.38
C THR A 305 -21.86 9.53 -12.18
N GLY A 306 -21.64 10.68 -11.53
CA GLY A 306 -21.60 11.97 -12.21
C GLY A 306 -20.45 12.07 -13.22
N ALA A 307 -19.29 11.52 -12.90
CA ALA A 307 -18.16 11.44 -13.82
C ALA A 307 -18.48 10.54 -15.04
N VAL A 308 -19.17 9.41 -14.85
CA VAL A 308 -19.64 8.53 -15.92
C VAL A 308 -20.67 9.23 -16.81
N ILE A 309 -21.65 9.92 -16.24
CA ILE A 309 -22.66 10.69 -17.00
C ILE A 309 -21.97 11.77 -17.86
N ALA A 310 -21.00 12.50 -17.29
CA ALA A 310 -20.25 13.49 -18.04
C ALA A 310 -19.43 12.88 -19.18
N ARG A 311 -18.88 11.66 -19.00
CA ARG A 311 -18.20 10.94 -20.08
C ARG A 311 -19.14 10.69 -21.27
N PHE A 312 -20.41 10.36 -21.04
CA PHE A 312 -21.39 10.14 -22.10
C PHE A 312 -21.89 11.44 -22.76
N ALA A 313 -21.91 12.55 -22.01
CA ALA A 313 -22.42 13.83 -22.49
C ALA A 313 -21.46 14.60 -23.43
N TYR A 314 -20.15 14.29 -23.45
CA TYR A 314 -19.16 14.96 -24.32
C TYR A 314 -18.86 14.14 -25.60
N PRO A 315 -18.75 14.77 -26.78
CA PRO A 315 -18.84 14.09 -28.09
C PRO A 315 -17.69 13.12 -28.42
N TYR A 316 -18.07 12.07 -29.16
CA TYR A 316 -17.38 10.80 -29.45
C TYR A 316 -15.96 10.87 -30.05
N ASN A 317 -15.52 11.98 -30.64
CA ASN A 317 -14.30 12.01 -31.47
C ASN A 317 -12.99 12.30 -30.70
N ILE A 318 -13.06 12.80 -29.46
CA ILE A 318 -11.87 13.07 -28.59
C ILE A 318 -11.58 11.88 -27.63
N ILE A 319 -12.45 10.88 -27.62
CA ILE A 319 -12.52 9.84 -26.57
C ILE A 319 -11.44 8.75 -26.72
N TRP A 320 -10.82 8.61 -27.90
CA TRP A 320 -10.04 7.41 -28.20
C TRP A 320 -8.61 7.42 -27.64
N SER A 321 -8.00 8.58 -27.41
CA SER A 321 -6.64 8.66 -26.83
C SER A 321 -6.61 8.94 -25.33
N ASN A 322 -7.72 9.43 -24.77
CA ASN A 322 -7.96 9.54 -23.34
C ASN A 322 -9.42 9.11 -23.03
N PRO A 323 -9.66 7.82 -22.75
CA PRO A 323 -11.01 7.27 -22.58
C PRO A 323 -11.77 7.83 -21.38
N TRP A 324 -11.05 8.44 -20.42
CA TRP A 324 -11.64 9.12 -19.27
C TRP A 324 -11.88 10.60 -19.54
N GLY A 325 -11.46 11.14 -20.67
CA GLY A 325 -11.64 12.55 -20.97
C GLY A 325 -10.93 13.50 -19.99
N ARG A 326 -11.17 14.80 -20.19
CA ARG A 326 -10.43 15.90 -19.55
C ARG A 326 -10.99 16.27 -18.18
N PHE A 327 -12.32 16.26 -18.05
CA PHE A 327 -13.05 16.77 -16.88
C PHE A 327 -13.64 15.69 -15.97
N TYR A 328 -13.48 14.41 -16.30
CA TYR A 328 -14.04 13.29 -15.54
C TYR A 328 -13.63 13.31 -14.07
N LEU A 329 -12.32 13.41 -13.80
CA LEU A 329 -11.79 13.33 -12.45
C LEU A 329 -12.09 14.61 -11.63
N PRO A 330 -11.88 15.83 -12.17
CA PRO A 330 -12.28 17.06 -11.45
C PRO A 330 -13.78 17.16 -11.19
N LEU A 331 -14.64 16.79 -12.15
CA LEU A 331 -16.10 16.85 -11.96
C LEU A 331 -16.58 15.86 -10.90
N GLY A 332 -16.07 14.63 -10.93
CA GLY A 332 -16.39 13.63 -9.90
C GLY A 332 -16.01 14.13 -8.50
N ILE A 333 -14.83 14.74 -8.35
CA ILE A 333 -14.38 15.31 -7.07
C ILE A 333 -15.25 16.48 -6.63
N ILE A 334 -15.67 17.37 -7.54
CA ILE A 334 -16.57 18.49 -7.21
C ILE A 334 -17.90 17.93 -6.67
N LEU A 335 -18.50 16.96 -7.36
CA LEU A 335 -19.75 16.34 -6.91
C LEU A 335 -19.61 15.62 -5.57
N THR A 336 -18.52 14.87 -5.39
CA THR A 336 -18.18 14.25 -4.10
C THR A 336 -18.00 15.29 -2.99
N SER A 337 -17.34 16.41 -3.28
CA SER A 337 -17.07 17.49 -2.32
C SER A 337 -18.34 18.25 -1.94
N ILE A 338 -19.22 18.53 -2.91
CA ILE A 338 -20.54 19.12 -2.67
C ILE A 338 -21.36 18.21 -1.77
N TRP A 339 -21.42 16.91 -2.09
CA TRP A 339 -22.16 15.93 -1.29
C TRP A 339 -21.65 15.88 0.16
N ILE A 340 -20.33 15.80 0.34
CA ILE A 340 -19.72 15.79 1.68
C ILE A 340 -20.00 17.11 2.42
N SER A 341 -19.85 18.26 1.77
CA SER A 341 -20.11 19.55 2.40
C SER A 341 -21.58 19.71 2.80
N VAL A 342 -22.51 19.23 1.98
CA VAL A 342 -23.95 19.30 2.28
C VAL A 342 -24.25 18.42 3.48
N ILE A 343 -23.79 17.18 3.49
CA ILE A 343 -24.16 16.24 4.56
C ILE A 343 -23.47 16.53 5.88
N THR A 344 -22.21 16.97 5.85
CA THR A 344 -21.51 17.41 7.07
C THR A 344 -22.17 18.62 7.73
N ASN A 345 -23.00 19.40 7.02
CA ASN A 345 -23.85 20.44 7.63
C ASN A 345 -25.03 19.86 8.42
N TYR A 346 -25.53 18.68 8.05
CA TYR A 346 -26.69 18.06 8.68
C TYR A 346 -26.31 17.10 9.81
N ILE A 347 -25.04 16.70 9.90
CA ILE A 347 -24.52 15.79 10.92
C ILE A 347 -23.84 16.61 12.03
N GLY A 348 -24.53 16.76 13.16
CA GLY A 348 -24.00 17.47 14.33
C GLY A 348 -22.89 16.72 15.10
N GLU A 349 -22.69 15.43 14.82
CA GLU A 349 -21.72 14.57 15.51
C GLU A 349 -20.29 14.66 14.95
N VAL A 350 -20.07 15.29 13.79
CA VAL A 350 -18.77 15.33 13.09
C VAL A 350 -18.15 16.72 13.22
N ALA A 351 -16.86 16.80 13.55
CA ALA A 351 -16.10 18.05 13.50
C ALA A 351 -15.86 18.44 12.03
N ARG A 352 -16.81 19.19 11.47
CA ARG A 352 -16.89 19.54 10.04
C ARG A 352 -15.59 20.12 9.51
N ASP A 353 -15.01 21.12 10.18
CA ASP A 353 -13.83 21.83 9.68
C ASP A 353 -12.60 20.92 9.63
N THR A 354 -12.39 20.11 10.67
CA THR A 354 -11.32 19.10 10.73
C THR A 354 -11.51 18.04 9.64
N TYR A 355 -12.74 17.59 9.40
CA TYR A 355 -13.03 16.58 8.39
C TYR A 355 -12.84 17.11 6.96
N LEU A 356 -13.36 18.30 6.65
CA LEU A 356 -13.18 18.94 5.34
C LEU A 356 -11.70 19.26 5.06
N ALA A 357 -10.96 19.73 6.07
CA ALA A 357 -9.53 19.96 5.93
C ALA A 357 -8.75 18.65 5.71
N SER A 358 -9.13 17.56 6.39
CA SER A 358 -8.55 16.22 6.20
C SER A 358 -8.75 15.69 4.78
N ILE A 359 -9.92 15.93 4.19
CA ILE A 359 -10.20 15.63 2.78
C ILE A 359 -9.30 16.48 1.88
N GLY A 360 -9.22 17.80 2.13
CA GLY A 360 -8.43 18.73 1.33
C GLY A 360 -6.95 18.34 1.22
N VAL A 361 -6.33 17.95 2.34
CA VAL A 361 -4.94 17.43 2.34
C VAL A 361 -4.82 16.11 1.58
N THR A 362 -5.89 15.31 1.52
CA THR A 362 -5.91 13.98 0.88
C THR A 362 -6.20 14.02 -0.63
N ILE A 363 -6.80 15.09 -1.15
CA ILE A 363 -7.10 15.26 -2.59
C ILE A 363 -5.90 15.00 -3.51
N PRO A 364 -4.68 15.52 -3.24
CA PRO A 364 -3.50 15.23 -4.06
C PRO A 364 -3.12 13.74 -4.09
N LEU A 365 -3.32 12.99 -2.99
CA LEU A 365 -3.09 11.53 -2.96
C LEU A 365 -4.08 10.81 -3.89
N PHE A 366 -5.36 11.19 -3.84
CA PHE A 366 -6.37 10.66 -4.76
C PHE A 366 -5.99 10.95 -6.21
N PHE A 367 -5.64 12.20 -6.53
CA PHE A 367 -5.19 12.58 -7.87
C PHE A 367 -3.96 11.78 -8.32
N ALA A 368 -2.96 11.60 -7.46
CA ALA A 368 -1.76 10.84 -7.80
C ALA A 368 -2.10 9.42 -8.28
N ILE A 369 -2.95 8.70 -7.54
CA ILE A 369 -3.30 7.31 -7.85
C ILE A 369 -4.31 7.24 -9.01
N ALA A 370 -5.31 8.12 -9.05
CA ALA A 370 -6.29 8.16 -10.13
C ALA A 370 -5.67 8.57 -11.48
N ARG A 371 -4.61 9.40 -11.49
CA ARG A 371 -3.85 9.68 -12.71
C ARG A 371 -3.05 8.46 -13.20
N LEU A 372 -2.62 7.56 -12.30
CA LEU A 372 -2.08 6.26 -12.72
C LEU A 372 -3.17 5.39 -13.37
N ALA A 373 -4.41 5.42 -12.86
CA ALA A 373 -5.53 4.73 -13.52
C ALA A 373 -5.73 5.25 -14.96
N GLN A 374 -5.71 6.56 -15.15
CA GLN A 374 -5.80 7.18 -16.49
C GLN A 374 -4.59 6.85 -17.37
N TYR A 375 -3.38 6.80 -16.80
CA TYR A 375 -2.17 6.36 -17.52
C TYR A 375 -2.33 4.95 -18.11
N TYR A 376 -2.74 3.99 -17.28
CA TYR A 376 -2.94 2.61 -17.74
C TYR A 376 -4.08 2.50 -18.75
N SER A 377 -5.14 3.29 -18.58
CA SER A 377 -6.24 3.30 -19.54
C SER A 377 -5.85 3.92 -20.89
N ALA A 378 -5.06 4.99 -20.89
CA ALA A 378 -4.54 5.59 -22.12
C ALA A 378 -3.58 4.61 -22.84
N LYS A 379 -2.80 3.84 -22.08
CA LYS A 379 -1.95 2.79 -22.65
C LYS A 379 -2.74 1.62 -23.25
N ASP A 380 -3.80 1.16 -22.58
CA ASP A 380 -4.69 0.13 -23.13
C ASP A 380 -5.32 0.63 -24.44
N ALA A 381 -5.79 1.88 -24.47
CA ALA A 381 -6.35 2.49 -25.68
C ALA A 381 -5.34 2.60 -26.84
N ILE A 382 -4.07 2.90 -26.55
CA ILE A 382 -3.00 2.94 -27.56
C ILE A 382 -2.67 1.52 -28.06
N ALA A 383 -2.63 0.52 -27.18
CA ALA A 383 -2.30 -0.86 -27.54
C ALA A 383 -3.33 -1.51 -28.47
N VAL A 384 -4.57 -1.03 -28.45
CA VAL A 384 -5.65 -1.48 -29.36
C VAL A 384 -5.55 -0.83 -30.76
N ARG A 385 -4.69 0.18 -30.97
CA ARG A 385 -4.58 0.89 -32.26
C ARG A 385 -3.48 0.31 -33.17
N GLU A 386 -3.78 0.24 -34.46
CA GLU A 386 -2.84 -0.20 -35.52
C GLU A 386 -1.80 0.85 -35.93
N LYS A 387 -2.04 2.16 -35.70
CA LYS A 387 -1.08 3.24 -35.99
C LYS A 387 -1.07 4.32 -34.89
N PRO A 388 0.10 4.66 -34.31
CA PRO A 388 0.23 5.76 -33.36
C PRO A 388 0.19 7.12 -34.09
N HIS A 389 -0.64 8.05 -33.63
CA HIS A 389 -0.56 9.46 -34.05
C HIS A 389 0.53 10.19 -33.26
N ALA A 390 1.26 11.07 -33.94
CA ALA A 390 2.43 11.79 -33.40
C ALA A 390 2.09 12.77 -32.25
N GLU A 391 0.82 13.15 -32.06
CA GLU A 391 0.39 14.18 -31.11
C GLU A 391 -0.13 13.67 -29.74
N ASP A 392 -0.38 12.37 -29.58
CA ASP A 392 -1.09 11.83 -28.42
C ASP A 392 -0.16 11.17 -27.39
N ASN A 393 0.59 11.98 -26.62
CA ASN A 393 1.33 11.47 -25.46
C ASN A 393 0.60 11.66 -24.11
N TRP A 394 -0.72 11.43 -24.10
CA TRP A 394 -1.58 11.52 -22.90
C TRP A 394 -1.11 10.58 -21.78
N ALA A 395 -0.62 9.39 -22.13
CA ALA A 395 -0.05 8.47 -21.14
C ALA A 395 1.14 9.11 -20.41
N ARG A 396 2.11 9.69 -21.12
CA ARG A 396 3.23 10.37 -20.47
C ARG A 396 2.74 11.52 -19.57
N ARG A 397 1.79 12.33 -20.04
CA ARG A 397 1.22 13.44 -19.26
C ARG A 397 0.53 12.97 -17.98
N HIS A 398 -0.30 11.92 -18.03
CA HIS A 398 -0.94 11.37 -16.83
C HIS A 398 0.09 10.86 -15.81
N LYS A 399 1.19 10.27 -16.27
CA LYS A 399 2.28 9.83 -15.39
C LYS A 399 3.04 11.01 -14.76
N GLU A 400 3.26 12.09 -15.50
CA GLU A 400 3.85 13.34 -15.00
C GLU A 400 2.95 13.97 -13.94
N MET A 401 1.65 14.14 -14.24
CA MET A 401 0.65 14.65 -13.29
C MET A 401 0.54 13.79 -12.04
N ALA A 402 0.62 12.46 -12.16
CA ALA A 402 0.60 11.55 -11.02
C ALA A 402 1.76 11.82 -10.05
N ARG A 403 2.96 12.09 -10.58
CA ARG A 403 4.14 12.44 -9.78
C ARG A 403 3.99 13.80 -9.13
N GLU A 404 3.53 14.79 -9.89
CA GLU A 404 3.32 16.15 -9.38
C GLU A 404 2.31 16.14 -8.21
N SER A 405 1.18 15.45 -8.34
CA SER A 405 0.19 15.31 -7.25
C SER A 405 0.73 14.55 -6.04
N ALA A 406 1.57 13.52 -6.24
CA ALA A 406 2.22 12.82 -5.14
C ALA A 406 3.19 13.73 -4.38
N VAL A 407 3.95 14.57 -5.08
CA VAL A 407 4.85 15.55 -4.44
C VAL A 407 4.05 16.58 -3.65
N ILE A 408 2.97 17.13 -4.21
CA ILE A 408 2.09 18.06 -3.50
C ILE A 408 1.57 17.44 -2.20
N PHE A 409 1.14 16.18 -2.25
CA PHE A 409 0.69 15.45 -1.06
C PHE A 409 1.79 15.40 0.01
N PHE A 410 2.99 14.94 -0.35
CA PHE A 410 4.10 14.80 0.58
C PHE A 410 4.61 16.12 1.14
N VAL A 411 4.66 17.18 0.33
CA VAL A 411 5.05 18.53 0.78
C VAL A 411 4.01 19.08 1.77
N SER A 412 2.72 18.96 1.46
CA SER A 412 1.64 19.42 2.35
C SER A 412 1.68 18.67 3.69
N LEU A 413 1.89 17.35 3.64
CA LEU A 413 2.02 16.52 4.83
C LEU A 413 3.29 16.87 5.63
N ALA A 414 4.41 17.16 4.97
CA ALA A 414 5.65 17.57 5.62
C ALA A 414 5.50 18.92 6.34
N LEU A 415 4.88 19.92 5.69
CA LEU A 415 4.60 21.23 6.27
C LEU A 415 3.70 21.13 7.51
N LEU A 416 2.67 20.28 7.42
CA LEU A 416 1.80 19.94 8.54
C LEU A 416 2.59 19.26 9.69
N THR A 417 3.51 18.34 9.35
CA THR A 417 4.37 17.63 10.32
C THR A 417 5.29 18.59 11.07
N VAL A 418 5.86 19.58 10.38
CA VAL A 418 6.76 20.56 10.98
C VAL A 418 6.03 21.68 11.73
N LYS A 419 4.68 21.67 11.75
CA LYS A 419 3.83 22.75 12.26
C LYS A 419 4.10 24.09 11.58
N ALA A 420 4.48 24.06 10.30
CA ALA A 420 4.60 25.26 9.49
C ALA A 420 3.23 25.76 9.00
N LEU A 421 2.23 24.87 8.95
CA LEU A 421 0.85 25.15 8.58
C LEU A 421 -0.09 24.36 9.48
N ASP A 422 -1.26 24.94 9.79
CA ASP A 422 -2.36 24.22 10.43
C ASP A 422 -3.10 23.34 9.41
N LEU A 423 -3.92 22.39 9.90
CA LEU A 423 -4.63 21.44 9.03
C LEU A 423 -5.47 22.13 7.94
N PRO A 424 -6.27 23.18 8.22
CA PRO A 424 -7.01 23.90 7.19
C PRO A 424 -6.10 24.63 6.19
N GLU A 425 -4.97 25.18 6.64
CA GLU A 425 -4.03 25.88 5.77
C GLU A 425 -3.31 24.93 4.83
N ALA A 426 -2.86 23.78 5.35
CA ALA A 426 -2.27 22.71 4.55
C ALA A 426 -3.27 22.15 3.54
N ALA A 427 -4.55 22.03 3.92
CA ALA A 427 -5.62 21.62 3.01
C ALA A 427 -5.80 22.61 1.86
N ARG A 428 -5.85 23.91 2.16
CA ARG A 428 -5.98 24.99 1.18
C ARG A 428 -4.79 25.03 0.23
N LEU A 429 -3.57 24.92 0.75
CA LEU A 429 -2.34 24.81 -0.05
C LEU A 429 -2.37 23.58 -0.97
N ALA A 430 -2.74 22.40 -0.45
CA ALA A 430 -2.77 21.15 -1.19
C ALA A 430 -3.75 21.20 -2.38
N VAL A 431 -4.95 21.74 -2.14
CA VAL A 431 -5.98 21.93 -3.16
C VAL A 431 -5.55 22.98 -4.19
N ALA A 432 -5.05 24.13 -3.72
CA ALA A 432 -4.55 25.21 -4.58
C ALA A 432 -3.44 24.73 -5.52
N ALA A 433 -2.43 24.03 -4.98
CA ALA A 433 -1.33 23.50 -5.77
C ALA A 433 -1.81 22.46 -6.80
N CYS A 434 -2.77 21.61 -6.44
CA CYS A 434 -3.39 20.67 -7.38
C CYS A 434 -4.10 21.38 -8.53
N LEU A 435 -4.85 22.44 -8.24
CA LEU A 435 -5.54 23.23 -9.26
C LEU A 435 -4.53 23.88 -10.21
N VAL A 436 -3.51 24.56 -9.67
CA VAL A 436 -2.46 25.21 -10.48
C VAL A 436 -1.76 24.21 -11.40
N VAL A 437 -1.37 23.04 -10.88
CA VAL A 437 -0.76 21.97 -11.68
C VAL A 437 -1.72 21.47 -12.76
N GLN A 438 -3.01 21.33 -12.46
CA GLN A 438 -4.00 20.91 -13.46
C GLN A 438 -4.21 21.94 -14.56
N PHE A 439 -4.24 23.23 -14.24
CA PHE A 439 -4.41 24.30 -15.23
C PHE A 439 -3.14 24.59 -16.05
N ARG A 440 -1.95 24.24 -15.54
CA ARG A 440 -0.65 24.40 -16.24
C ARG A 440 -0.55 23.63 -17.55
N TYR A 441 -1.11 22.42 -17.62
CA TYR A 441 -1.07 21.63 -18.85
C TYR A 441 -1.98 22.30 -19.88
N ARG A 442 -1.44 23.15 -20.78
CA ARG A 442 -2.20 23.83 -21.85
C ARG A 442 -3.20 22.86 -22.49
N TRP A 443 -4.46 23.01 -22.12
CA TRP A 443 -5.56 22.28 -22.71
C TRP A 443 -5.85 23.03 -24.00
N ASN A 444 -5.61 22.43 -25.17
CA ASN A 444 -6.09 22.97 -26.44
C ASN A 444 -7.63 23.02 -26.36
N PHE A 445 -8.16 24.07 -25.75
CA PHE A 445 -9.50 24.56 -25.95
C PHE A 445 -9.44 25.23 -27.32
N VAL A 446 -9.73 24.46 -28.36
CA VAL A 446 -10.30 25.08 -29.55
C VAL A 446 -11.77 25.25 -29.20
N PRO A 447 -12.24 26.47 -28.87
CA PRO A 447 -13.67 26.65 -28.70
C PRO A 447 -14.25 26.47 -30.11
N LEU A 448 -14.94 25.35 -30.34
CA LEU A 448 -15.67 25.10 -31.58
C LEU A 448 -16.76 26.17 -31.88
N ALA A 449 -16.93 27.17 -30.99
CA ALA A 449 -17.86 28.28 -31.12
C ALA A 449 -17.22 29.62 -31.54
N ALA A 450 -15.92 29.70 -31.79
CA ALA A 450 -15.26 30.96 -32.20
C ALA A 450 -15.17 31.17 -33.72
N ALA A 451 -15.78 30.29 -34.53
CA ALA A 451 -15.77 30.41 -35.99
C ALA A 451 -16.62 31.59 -36.51
N ASN A 452 -17.56 32.12 -35.70
CA ASN A 452 -18.56 33.09 -36.18
C ASN A 452 -18.48 34.50 -35.53
N LEU A 453 -17.43 34.83 -34.77
CA LEU A 453 -17.23 36.21 -34.28
C LEU A 453 -16.17 36.94 -35.11
N HIS A 454 -16.60 37.96 -35.84
CA HIS A 454 -15.72 38.84 -36.64
C HIS A 454 -15.25 40.07 -35.86
N GLY A 455 -14.02 40.50 -36.15
CA GLY A 455 -13.47 41.81 -35.76
C GLY A 455 -12.77 41.88 -34.40
N VAL A 456 -12.61 43.12 -33.91
CA VAL A 456 -11.88 43.51 -32.68
C VAL A 456 -12.36 42.74 -31.44
N ALA A 457 -13.62 42.27 -31.41
CA ALA A 457 -14.14 41.40 -30.35
C ALA A 457 -13.45 40.03 -30.28
N ARG A 458 -13.05 39.43 -31.41
CA ARG A 458 -12.26 38.18 -31.44
C ARG A 458 -10.85 38.40 -30.93
N ILE A 459 -10.27 39.58 -31.20
CA ILE A 459 -8.95 39.97 -30.72
C ILE A 459 -9.01 40.26 -29.21
N ILE A 460 -10.03 40.95 -28.71
CA ILE A 460 -10.21 41.23 -27.27
C ILE A 460 -10.54 39.95 -26.49
N VAL A 461 -11.36 39.04 -27.02
CA VAL A 461 -11.64 37.74 -26.38
C VAL A 461 -10.41 36.83 -26.44
N ALA A 462 -9.67 36.80 -27.56
CA ALA A 462 -8.40 36.07 -27.64
C ALA A 462 -7.32 36.67 -26.71
N ILE A 463 -7.25 38.00 -26.57
CA ILE A 463 -6.37 38.70 -25.62
C ILE A 463 -6.85 38.45 -24.19
N MET A 464 -8.15 38.40 -23.88
CA MET A 464 -8.62 37.99 -22.55
C MET A 464 -8.30 36.53 -22.23
N PHE A 465 -8.39 35.62 -23.20
CA PHE A 465 -7.98 34.21 -23.04
C PHE A 465 -6.45 34.01 -23.06
N ALA A 466 -5.68 34.95 -23.61
CA ALA A 466 -4.22 34.89 -23.72
C ALA A 466 -3.45 35.72 -22.68
N VAL A 467 -4.05 36.79 -22.15
CA VAL A 467 -3.44 37.73 -21.17
C VAL A 467 -3.82 37.37 -19.74
N LEU A 468 -4.98 36.74 -19.53
CA LEU A 468 -5.37 36.19 -18.24
C LEU A 468 -5.26 34.67 -18.32
N GLU A 469 -4.04 34.14 -18.12
CA GLU A 469 -3.89 32.71 -17.87
C GLU A 469 -4.86 32.32 -16.75
N PRO A 470 -5.81 31.38 -16.97
CA PRO A 470 -6.60 30.84 -15.88
C PRO A 470 -5.71 30.28 -14.77
N GLY A 471 -4.48 29.85 -15.09
CA GLY A 471 -3.46 29.49 -14.12
C GLY A 471 -3.00 30.63 -13.20
N PHE A 472 -2.80 31.85 -13.72
CA PHE A 472 -2.34 33.00 -12.92
C PHE A 472 -3.46 33.58 -12.05
N ILE A 473 -4.70 33.70 -12.57
CA ILE A 473 -5.85 34.12 -11.74
C ILE A 473 -6.11 33.08 -10.65
N VAL A 474 -6.12 31.79 -11.00
CA VAL A 474 -6.34 30.71 -10.01
C VAL A 474 -5.20 30.68 -8.99
N PHE A 475 -3.95 30.86 -9.41
CA PHE A 475 -2.80 30.97 -8.51
C PHE A 475 -2.93 32.19 -7.58
N ALA A 476 -3.27 33.36 -8.12
CA ALA A 476 -3.42 34.59 -7.36
C ALA A 476 -4.61 34.58 -6.41
N ALA A 477 -5.74 34.00 -6.82
CA ALA A 477 -6.90 33.80 -5.96
C ALA A 477 -6.58 32.76 -4.88
N ALA A 478 -6.06 31.58 -5.26
CA ALA A 478 -5.83 30.49 -4.32
C ALA A 478 -4.76 30.81 -3.28
N ALA A 479 -3.68 31.53 -3.64
CA ALA A 479 -2.66 31.98 -2.69
C ALA A 479 -3.23 32.91 -1.61
N ARG A 480 -4.21 33.75 -1.95
CA ARG A 480 -4.82 34.68 -0.98
C ARG A 480 -5.65 34.00 0.10
N TYR A 481 -6.08 32.76 -0.14
CA TYR A 481 -6.93 32.02 0.79
C TYR A 481 -6.17 30.96 1.61
N ILE A 482 -4.84 30.89 1.58
CA ILE A 482 -4.11 29.82 2.31
C ILE A 482 -4.09 30.05 3.83
N GLN A 483 -3.84 31.28 4.28
CA GLN A 483 -3.92 31.72 5.67
C GLN A 483 -4.90 32.89 5.75
N ASP A 484 -5.77 32.92 6.78
CA ASP A 484 -6.86 33.91 6.88
C ASP A 484 -6.39 35.30 7.38
N GLU A 485 -5.15 35.43 7.86
CA GLU A 485 -4.64 36.70 8.39
C GLU A 485 -4.01 37.61 7.30
N ALA A 486 -4.67 38.75 7.09
CA ALA A 486 -4.47 39.68 5.99
C ALA A 486 -3.32 40.70 6.22
N SER A 487 -2.11 40.24 6.56
CA SER A 487 -0.91 41.09 6.46
C SER A 487 -0.24 40.89 5.10
N PHE A 488 0.37 41.96 4.54
CA PHE A 488 1.10 41.86 3.27
C PHE A 488 2.21 40.78 3.32
N ALA A 489 2.83 40.58 4.49
CA ALA A 489 3.83 39.54 4.70
C ALA A 489 3.24 38.12 4.60
N HIS A 490 2.05 37.87 5.14
CA HIS A 490 1.36 36.58 5.01
C HIS A 490 0.93 36.29 3.56
N VAL A 491 0.49 37.32 2.84
CA VAL A 491 0.17 37.19 1.42
C VAL A 491 1.42 36.79 0.61
N VAL A 492 2.56 37.45 0.82
CA VAL A 492 3.83 37.12 0.16
C VAL A 492 4.30 35.71 0.54
N LEU A 493 4.17 35.32 1.82
CA LEU A 493 4.51 33.98 2.29
C LEU A 493 3.62 32.91 1.64
N ASN A 494 2.31 33.15 1.50
CA ASN A 494 1.38 32.23 0.83
C ASN A 494 1.72 32.06 -0.65
N TYR A 495 2.09 33.14 -1.33
CA TYR A 495 2.62 33.08 -2.70
C TYR A 495 3.90 32.26 -2.79
N ALA A 496 4.83 32.43 -1.85
CA ALA A 496 6.07 31.67 -1.78
C ALA A 496 5.83 30.18 -1.48
N LEU A 497 4.91 29.86 -0.57
CA LEU A 497 4.54 28.48 -0.22
C LEU A 497 3.85 27.77 -1.39
N LEU A 498 2.87 28.42 -2.03
CA LEU A 498 2.20 27.86 -3.21
C LEU A 498 3.18 27.71 -4.38
N GLY A 499 3.96 28.75 -4.67
CA GLY A 499 4.97 28.75 -5.72
C GLY A 499 6.04 27.69 -5.49
N GLY A 500 6.56 27.57 -4.26
CA GLY A 500 7.56 26.56 -3.87
C GLY A 500 7.01 25.13 -3.97
N THR A 501 5.78 24.90 -3.54
CA THR A 501 5.11 23.59 -3.62
C THR A 501 4.91 23.15 -5.08
N VAL A 502 4.42 24.07 -5.93
CA VAL A 502 4.25 23.82 -7.36
C VAL A 502 5.61 23.60 -8.04
N LEU A 503 6.61 24.43 -7.73
CA LEU A 503 7.96 24.31 -8.28
C LEU A 503 8.61 22.96 -7.92
N ALA A 504 8.47 22.51 -6.67
CA ALA A 504 8.96 21.21 -6.23
C ALA A 504 8.29 20.06 -7.01
N ALA A 505 6.98 20.12 -7.19
CA ALA A 505 6.22 19.13 -7.96
C ALA A 505 6.70 19.05 -9.41
N VAL A 506 6.84 20.20 -10.08
CA VAL A 506 7.24 20.29 -11.48
C VAL A 506 8.69 19.85 -11.71
N SER A 507 9.60 20.19 -10.80
CA SER A 507 11.03 19.90 -10.91
C SER A 507 11.34 18.40 -10.91
N ILE A 508 10.53 17.59 -10.21
CA ILE A 508 10.65 16.12 -10.16
C ILE A 508 10.14 15.46 -11.45
N SER A 509 9.25 16.14 -12.19
CA SER A 509 8.64 15.63 -13.42
C SER A 509 9.57 15.78 -14.65
N GLY A 510 10.47 16.76 -14.65
CA GLY A 510 11.32 17.17 -15.78
C GLY A 510 12.51 16.27 -16.15
N GLY A 511 12.63 15.06 -15.59
CA GLY A 511 13.72 14.14 -15.92
C GLY A 511 13.66 13.67 -17.37
N LYS A 512 14.51 14.22 -18.26
CA LYS A 512 14.70 13.80 -19.65
C LYS A 512 15.00 12.29 -19.72
N THR A 513 14.00 11.46 -19.99
CA THR A 513 14.22 10.10 -20.47
C THR A 513 14.67 10.20 -21.93
N LYS A 514 15.94 9.89 -22.22
CA LYS A 514 16.44 9.75 -23.58
C LYS A 514 15.48 8.86 -24.39
N PRO A 515 15.10 9.25 -25.63
CA PRO A 515 14.31 8.38 -26.49
C PRO A 515 15.12 7.11 -26.74
N ILE A 516 14.57 5.97 -26.35
CA ILE A 516 15.12 4.67 -26.72
C ILE A 516 14.68 4.44 -28.19
N PRO A 517 15.61 4.21 -29.13
CA PRO A 517 15.26 3.98 -30.52
C PRO A 517 14.38 2.72 -30.68
N TYR A 518 13.48 2.77 -31.66
CA TYR A 518 12.27 1.96 -31.79
C TYR A 518 12.49 0.48 -32.18
N GLU A 519 13.71 -0.04 -32.14
CA GLU A 519 14.04 -1.40 -32.62
C GLU A 519 14.38 -2.42 -31.53
N ALA A 520 14.27 -2.06 -30.25
CA ALA A 520 14.52 -3.00 -29.16
C ALA A 520 13.22 -3.59 -28.54
N VAL A 521 12.28 -4.05 -29.37
CA VAL A 521 11.11 -4.82 -28.90
C VAL A 521 11.38 -6.32 -29.11
N SER A 522 12.29 -6.87 -28.32
CA SER A 522 12.41 -8.34 -28.20
C SER A 522 13.04 -8.84 -26.89
N LYS A 523 13.33 -7.95 -25.93
CA LYS A 523 13.77 -8.36 -24.60
C LYS A 523 12.77 -7.91 -23.54
N PRO A 524 12.24 -8.82 -22.69
CA PRO A 524 11.50 -8.41 -21.52
C PRO A 524 12.47 -7.62 -20.65
N CYS A 525 12.21 -6.32 -20.52
CA CYS A 525 13.03 -5.45 -19.69
C CYS A 525 12.84 -5.88 -18.23
N GLU A 526 13.80 -6.64 -17.71
CA GLU A 526 13.94 -6.90 -16.29
C GLU A 526 14.11 -5.57 -15.52
N ALA A 527 13.37 -5.48 -14.43
CA ALA A 527 13.46 -4.49 -13.35
C ALA A 527 13.35 -3.00 -13.74
N ARG A 528 12.14 -2.42 -13.60
CA ARG A 528 11.99 -1.01 -13.15
C ARG A 528 10.65 -0.73 -12.44
N LYS A 529 10.76 -0.81 -11.11
CA LYS A 529 10.14 0.03 -10.07
C LYS A 529 8.64 -0.14 -9.78
N SER A 530 8.44 -0.83 -8.66
CA SER A 530 7.33 -0.82 -7.69
C SER A 530 6.99 0.60 -7.17
N HIS A 531 6.58 1.51 -8.06
CA HIS A 531 6.25 2.89 -7.73
C HIS A 531 5.10 3.08 -6.71
N PRO A 532 3.97 2.35 -6.75
CA PRO A 532 2.90 2.55 -5.77
C PRO A 532 3.25 2.01 -4.38
N LEU A 533 4.06 0.94 -4.30
CA LEU A 533 4.56 0.39 -3.04
C LEU A 533 5.54 1.34 -2.36
N ILE A 534 6.39 2.04 -3.12
CA ILE A 534 7.30 3.07 -2.59
C ILE A 534 6.50 4.27 -2.08
N ILE A 535 5.44 4.70 -2.78
CA ILE A 535 4.59 5.80 -2.35
C ILE A 535 3.83 5.44 -1.06
N LEU A 536 3.28 4.24 -0.98
CA LEU A 536 2.62 3.73 0.22
C LEU A 536 3.60 3.59 1.39
N PHE A 537 4.80 3.07 1.12
CA PHE A 537 5.89 2.98 2.10
C PHE A 537 6.34 4.35 2.60
N LEU A 538 6.56 5.32 1.71
CA LEU A 538 6.90 6.70 2.08
C LEU A 538 5.77 7.36 2.88
N PHE A 539 4.52 7.16 2.48
CA PHE A 539 3.36 7.64 3.23
C PHE A 539 3.33 7.06 4.64
N LEU A 540 3.53 5.75 4.79
CA LEU A 540 3.59 5.08 6.10
C LEU A 540 4.77 5.59 6.94
N CYS A 541 5.94 5.83 6.33
CA CYS A 541 7.10 6.41 7.01
C CYS A 541 6.86 7.86 7.47
N ILE A 542 6.18 8.68 6.67
CA ILE A 542 5.87 10.07 7.02
C ILE A 542 4.76 10.12 8.09
N LEU A 543 3.72 9.30 7.94
CA LEU A 543 2.69 9.11 8.96
C LEU A 543 3.30 8.69 10.30
N GLN A 544 4.30 7.82 10.27
CA GLN A 544 5.08 7.41 11.43
C GLN A 544 5.96 8.53 12.01
N ALA A 545 6.59 9.35 11.16
CA ALA A 545 7.35 10.50 11.65
C ALA A 545 6.43 11.51 12.35
N ILE A 546 5.19 11.68 11.86
CA ILE A 546 4.16 12.53 12.48
C ILE A 546 3.74 11.96 13.83
N THR A 547 3.42 10.66 13.90
CA THR A 547 2.96 10.03 15.15
C THR A 547 4.06 10.02 16.20
N ALA A 548 5.30 9.69 15.83
CA ALA A 548 6.45 9.73 16.72
C ALA A 548 6.72 11.16 17.24
N LYS A 549 6.64 12.18 16.38
CA LYS A 549 6.84 13.57 16.80
C LYS A 549 5.73 14.07 17.73
N ARG A 550 4.46 13.74 17.44
CA ARG A 550 3.31 14.08 18.32
C ARG A 550 3.43 13.39 19.68
N TYR A 551 3.91 12.14 19.70
CA TYR A 551 4.22 11.40 20.92
C TYR A 551 5.36 12.06 21.73
N ILE A 552 6.50 12.40 21.11
CA ILE A 552 7.63 13.05 21.78
C ILE A 552 7.26 14.44 22.33
N MET A 553 6.44 15.22 21.60
CA MET A 553 5.97 16.51 22.11
C MET A 553 5.03 16.40 23.31
N PHE A 554 4.37 15.25 23.48
CA PHE A 554 3.49 14.97 24.60
C PHE A 554 4.28 14.58 25.87
N GLU A 555 5.53 14.14 25.72
CA GLU A 555 6.40 13.61 26.79
C GLU A 555 6.90 14.66 27.81
N LYS A 556 6.52 15.93 27.68
CA LYS A 556 6.67 16.91 28.77
C LYS A 556 5.55 16.75 29.81
N GLY A 557 5.52 15.60 30.48
CA GLY A 557 5.01 15.49 31.85
C GLY A 557 3.64 14.84 32.11
N SER A 558 3.09 13.98 31.23
CA SER A 558 1.87 13.23 31.59
C SER A 558 1.89 11.77 31.15
N ILE A 559 1.42 10.87 32.03
CA ILE A 559 1.32 9.41 31.86
C ILE A 559 0.23 9.00 30.83
N LYS A 560 -0.52 9.96 30.26
CA LYS A 560 -1.65 9.66 29.36
C LYS A 560 -1.18 9.48 27.91
N THR A 561 -1.89 8.70 27.12
CA THR A 561 -1.64 8.57 25.67
C THR A 561 -2.07 9.84 24.93
N CYS A 562 -1.36 10.20 23.85
CA CYS A 562 -1.75 11.36 23.02
C CYS A 562 -3.13 11.11 22.39
N LEU A 563 -4.07 12.04 22.53
CA LEU A 563 -5.45 11.88 22.05
C LEU A 563 -5.55 11.58 20.54
N GLY A 564 -4.79 12.28 19.70
CA GLY A 564 -4.74 12.00 18.27
C GLY A 564 -4.23 10.58 17.95
N PHE A 565 -3.43 10.01 18.86
CA PHE A 565 -2.97 8.63 18.76
C PHE A 565 -4.07 7.63 19.18
N GLU A 566 -4.82 7.92 20.25
CA GLU A 566 -6.01 7.15 20.64
C GLU A 566 -7.04 7.11 19.49
N ASN A 567 -7.29 8.25 18.85
CA ASN A 567 -8.19 8.32 17.71
C ASN A 567 -7.68 7.53 16.49
N PHE A 568 -6.37 7.57 16.23
CA PHE A 568 -5.74 6.77 15.18
C PHE A 568 -5.93 5.26 15.40
N ARG A 569 -5.78 4.80 16.65
CA ARG A 569 -6.11 3.43 17.08
C ARG A 569 -7.56 3.08 16.73
N VAL A 570 -8.51 3.92 17.13
CA VAL A 570 -9.95 3.66 16.94
C VAL A 570 -10.28 3.54 15.44
N VAL A 571 -9.67 4.35 14.57
CA VAL A 571 -9.84 4.22 13.11
C VAL A 571 -9.41 2.84 12.61
N LEU A 572 -8.24 2.35 13.03
CA LEU A 572 -7.68 1.08 12.56
C LEU A 572 -8.33 -0.16 13.15
N SER A 573 -8.76 -0.09 14.41
CA SER A 573 -9.45 -1.22 15.06
C SER A 573 -10.92 -1.31 14.68
N SER A 574 -11.51 -0.26 14.10
CA SER A 574 -12.92 -0.24 13.72
C SER A 574 -13.19 -1.18 12.52
N PRO A 575 -14.09 -2.17 12.66
CA PRO A 575 -14.48 -3.03 11.54
C PRO A 575 -15.14 -2.22 10.41
N PHE A 576 -15.80 -1.10 10.73
CA PHE A 576 -16.44 -0.23 9.76
C PHE A 576 -15.46 0.47 8.83
N THR A 577 -14.24 0.79 9.30
CA THR A 577 -13.17 1.30 8.43
C THR A 577 -12.83 0.28 7.35
N TRP A 578 -12.60 -0.98 7.74
CA TRP A 578 -12.22 -2.04 6.80
C TRP A 578 -13.35 -2.42 5.84
N ILE A 579 -14.59 -2.48 6.34
CA ILE A 579 -15.78 -2.67 5.51
C ILE A 579 -15.91 -1.51 4.51
N GLY A 580 -15.75 -0.26 4.98
CA GLY A 580 -15.74 0.94 4.13
C GLY A 580 -14.67 0.87 3.05
N LEU A 581 -13.43 0.49 3.39
CA LEU A 581 -12.33 0.33 2.43
C LEU A 581 -12.62 -0.74 1.38
N LEU A 582 -13.22 -1.87 1.79
CA LEU A 582 -13.62 -2.95 0.88
C LEU A 582 -14.70 -2.49 -0.10
N HIS A 583 -15.72 -1.76 0.38
CA HIS A 583 -16.76 -1.20 -0.47
C HIS A 583 -16.22 -0.09 -1.39
N MET A 584 -15.29 0.74 -0.91
CA MET A 584 -14.59 1.73 -1.74
C MET A 584 -13.78 1.09 -2.86
N ALA A 585 -13.16 -0.06 -2.60
CA ALA A 585 -12.41 -0.80 -3.59
C ALA A 585 -13.32 -1.48 -4.62
N SER A 586 -14.50 -1.94 -4.22
CA SER A 586 -15.44 -2.63 -5.10
C SER A 586 -16.24 -1.68 -5.99
N LEU A 587 -16.54 -0.47 -5.54
CA LEU A 587 -17.33 0.53 -6.29
C LEU A 587 -16.79 0.80 -7.70
N PRO A 588 -15.51 1.19 -7.90
CA PRO A 588 -14.95 1.37 -9.24
C PRO A 588 -14.99 0.09 -10.09
N LEU A 589 -14.84 -1.08 -9.47
CA LEU A 589 -14.87 -2.36 -10.18
C LEU A 589 -16.27 -2.72 -10.68
N VAL A 590 -17.32 -2.39 -9.92
CA VAL A 590 -18.71 -2.70 -10.24
C VAL A 590 -19.31 -1.64 -11.17
N VAL A 591 -19.22 -0.36 -10.79
CA VAL A 591 -19.83 0.76 -11.53
C VAL A 591 -19.24 0.89 -12.93
N LEU A 592 -17.92 0.77 -13.06
CA LEU A 592 -17.26 0.95 -14.36
C LEU A 592 -17.31 -0.31 -15.24
N ARG A 593 -17.61 -1.48 -14.66
CA ARG A 593 -17.87 -2.70 -15.43
C ARG A 593 -19.24 -2.65 -16.12
N GLY A 594 -20.21 -1.94 -15.56
CA GLY A 594 -21.51 -1.70 -16.20
C GLY A 594 -21.48 -0.62 -17.29
N ALA A 595 -20.39 0.15 -17.39
CA ALA A 595 -20.23 1.26 -18.34
C ALA A 595 -19.23 0.95 -19.49
N GLY A 596 -18.78 -0.31 -19.61
CA GLY A 596 -17.75 -0.75 -20.55
C GLY A 596 -18.24 -1.81 -21.52
#